data_AF-A0ABD3I9W2-F1
#
_entry.id   AF-A0ABD3I9W2-F1
#
_cell.length_a   1.000
_cell.length_b   1.000
_cell.length_c   1.000
_cell.angle_alpha   90.00
_cell.angle_beta   90.00
_cell.angle_gamma   90.00
#
_symmetry.space_group_name_H-M   'P 1'
#
loop_
_entity.id
_entity.type
_entity.pdbx_description
1 polymer ?
#
loop_
_entity_poly.entity_id
_entity_poly.type
_entity_poly.pdbx_seq_one_letter_code
_entity_poly.pdbx_strand_id
1 'polypeptide(L)'
;MRLHPTKPELTARRVEAIGFQVGLQLAERYTKERPRFGDHLEAIKFICKDFWAEVFKKQIDNLKTNHRGVFVLQDNRFRWLTRFSLDAPTSGNGASSGEPNPANAARASQAAGQYLYFPCGLIRGALTNLGVPCAVSAEVSALPACSFIVRIKG
;
A
#
# COMPACT_ATOMS: atom_id res chain seq x y z
N MET A 1 -4.44 26.70 21.52
CA MET A 1 -4.48 26.22 20.14
C MET A 1 -5.33 24.95 20.10
N ARG A 2 -6.63 25.07 19.78
CA ARG A 2 -7.53 23.91 19.69
C ARG A 2 -7.20 23.16 18.40
N LEU A 3 -6.57 22.00 18.51
CA LEU A 3 -6.40 21.09 17.38
C LEU A 3 -7.80 20.59 16.99
N HIS A 4 -8.36 21.12 15.91
CA HIS A 4 -9.56 20.54 15.33
C HIS A 4 -9.26 19.09 14.96
N PRO A 5 -10.13 18.11 15.27
CA PRO A 5 -9.97 16.76 14.76
C PRO A 5 -10.05 16.83 13.23
N THR A 6 -8.91 16.76 12.56
CA THR A 6 -8.86 16.68 11.11
C THR A 6 -9.60 15.42 10.69
N LYS A 7 -10.64 15.57 9.84
CA LYS A 7 -11.42 14.44 9.31
C LYS A 7 -10.46 13.35 8.79
N PRO A 8 -10.61 12.07 9.16
CA PRO A 8 -9.69 10.99 8.79
C PRO A 8 -9.36 10.93 7.29
N GLU A 9 -10.33 11.25 6.44
CA GLU A 9 -10.16 11.33 4.98
C GLU A 9 -9.17 12.42 4.53
N LEU A 10 -9.12 13.56 5.22
CA LEU A 10 -8.16 14.63 4.90
C LEU A 10 -6.74 14.22 5.27
N THR A 11 -6.56 13.53 6.39
CA THR A 11 -5.27 12.97 6.79
C THR A 11 -4.83 11.91 5.78
N ALA A 12 -5.74 11.01 5.37
CA ALA A 12 -5.47 10.01 4.34
C ALA A 12 -4.97 10.63 3.04
N ARG A 13 -5.65 11.68 2.54
CA ARG A 13 -5.24 12.39 1.32
C ARG A 13 -3.88 13.06 1.45
N ARG A 14 -3.56 13.64 2.61
CA ARG A 14 -2.24 14.25 2.85
C ARG A 14 -1.12 13.22 2.85
N VAL A 15 -1.33 12.09 3.53
CA VAL A 15 -0.36 10.99 3.58
C VAL A 15 -0.14 10.39 2.20
N GLU A 16 -1.23 10.18 1.46
CA GLU A 16 -1.17 9.72 0.06
C GLU A 16 -0.42 10.71 -0.82
N ALA A 17 -0.67 12.02 -0.70
CA ALA A 17 0.03 13.04 -1.48
C ALA A 17 1.54 13.08 -1.20
N ILE A 18 1.95 12.86 0.05
CA ILE A 18 3.38 12.71 0.39
C ILE A 18 3.95 11.46 -0.30
N GLY A 19 3.26 10.32 -0.19
CA GLY A 19 3.65 9.09 -0.88
C GLY A 19 3.79 9.31 -2.39
N PHE A 20 2.87 10.05 -3.00
CA PHE A 20 2.90 10.39 -4.42
C PHE A 20 4.17 11.17 -4.81
N GLN A 21 4.54 12.19 -4.04
CA GLN A 21 5.77 12.94 -4.31
C GLN A 21 7.01 12.05 -4.17
N VAL A 22 7.07 11.20 -3.14
CA VAL A 22 8.17 10.24 -2.97
C VAL A 22 8.22 9.25 -4.14
N GLY A 23 7.06 8.77 -4.60
CA GLY A 23 6.95 7.84 -5.72
C GLY A 23 7.50 8.41 -7.02
N LEU A 24 7.18 9.68 -7.32
CA LEU A 24 7.71 10.38 -8.49
C LEU A 24 9.26 10.39 -8.47
N GLN A 25 9.83 10.84 -7.36
CA GLN A 25 11.28 11.03 -7.23
C GLN A 25 12.06 9.71 -7.25
N LEU A 26 11.52 8.68 -6.59
CA LEU A 26 12.15 7.35 -6.60
C LEU A 26 12.08 6.70 -7.98
N ALA A 27 10.97 6.85 -8.70
CA ALA A 27 10.85 6.30 -10.05
C ALA A 27 11.84 6.95 -11.02
N GLU A 28 12.00 8.28 -10.96
CA GLU A 28 13.01 8.98 -11.75
C GLU A 28 14.42 8.43 -11.45
N ARG A 29 14.76 8.27 -10.17
CA ARG A 29 16.05 7.73 -9.75
C ARG A 29 16.28 6.29 -10.23
N TYR A 30 15.29 5.41 -10.11
CA TYR A 30 15.45 3.98 -10.39
C TYR A 30 15.24 3.61 -11.87
N THR A 31 14.85 4.57 -12.70
CA THR A 31 14.68 4.38 -14.14
C THR A 31 15.61 5.23 -15.00
N LYS A 32 16.48 6.05 -14.38
CA LYS A 32 17.42 6.93 -15.08
C LYS A 32 18.21 6.25 -16.21
N GLU A 33 18.72 5.04 -15.98
CA GLU A 33 19.54 4.29 -16.95
C GLU A 33 18.76 3.17 -17.66
N ARG A 34 17.42 3.18 -17.56
CA ARG A 34 16.57 2.17 -18.18
C ARG A 34 16.03 2.67 -19.53
N PRO A 35 15.87 1.77 -20.52
CA PRO A 35 15.03 2.03 -21.67
C PRO A 35 13.61 2.44 -21.25
N ARG A 36 12.92 3.20 -22.10
CA ARG A 36 11.52 3.54 -21.88
C ARG A 36 10.66 2.27 -21.86
N PHE A 37 9.66 2.26 -20.99
CA PHE A 37 8.67 1.18 -20.93
C PHE A 37 7.82 1.18 -22.20
N GLY A 38 7.67 0.01 -22.82
CA GLY A 38 6.92 -0.14 -24.06
C GLY A 38 5.40 -0.16 -23.85
N ASP A 39 4.95 -0.63 -22.69
CA ASP A 39 3.53 -0.65 -22.34
C ASP A 39 3.28 -0.52 -20.83
N HIS A 40 1.99 -0.44 -20.48
CA HIS A 40 1.56 -0.36 -19.08
C HIS A 40 1.92 -1.60 -18.26
N LEU A 41 1.93 -2.79 -18.87
CA LEU A 41 2.23 -4.04 -18.17
C LEU A 41 3.71 -4.09 -17.77
N GLU A 42 4.61 -3.61 -18.61
CA GLU A 42 6.04 -3.48 -18.29
C GLU A 42 6.28 -2.52 -17.13
N ALA A 43 5.61 -1.36 -17.12
CA ALA A 43 5.67 -0.42 -16.01
C ALA A 43 5.16 -1.06 -14.70
N ILE A 44 4.05 -1.79 -14.75
CA ILE A 44 3.52 -2.52 -13.58
C ILE A 44 4.49 -3.62 -13.12
N LYS A 45 5.14 -4.36 -14.04
CA LYS A 45 6.16 -5.36 -13.69
C LYS A 45 7.36 -4.73 -12.99
N PHE A 46 7.81 -3.55 -13.44
CA PHE A 46 8.85 -2.78 -12.75
C PHE A 46 8.42 -2.39 -11.34
N ILE A 47 7.16 -1.93 -11.16
CA ILE A 47 6.64 -1.66 -9.81
C ILE A 47 6.72 -2.90 -8.93
N CYS A 48 6.24 -4.04 -9.42
CA CYS A 48 6.18 -5.29 -8.65
C CYS A 48 7.56 -5.86 -8.28
N LYS A 49 8.55 -5.68 -9.14
CA LYS A 49 9.86 -6.32 -9.01
C LYS A 49 10.89 -5.36 -8.45
N ASP A 50 11.33 -4.41 -9.27
CA ASP A 50 12.47 -3.55 -8.96
C ASP A 50 12.11 -2.49 -7.94
N PHE A 51 11.03 -1.74 -8.18
CA PHE A 51 10.65 -0.63 -7.32
C PHE A 51 10.26 -1.12 -5.92
N TRP A 52 9.45 -2.17 -5.83
CA TRP A 52 9.08 -2.77 -4.54
C TRP A 52 10.31 -3.34 -3.82
N ALA A 53 11.22 -3.99 -4.54
CA ALA A 53 12.46 -4.50 -3.95
C ALA A 53 13.33 -3.36 -3.40
N GLU A 54 13.41 -2.22 -4.07
CA GLU A 54 14.18 -1.09 -3.55
C GLU A 54 13.59 -0.51 -2.27
N VAL A 55 12.26 -0.35 -2.22
CA VAL A 55 11.58 0.30 -1.09
C VAL A 55 11.39 -0.65 0.10
N PHE A 56 10.97 -1.89 -0.15
CA PHE A 56 10.56 -2.83 0.91
C PHE A 56 11.49 -4.02 1.08
N LYS A 57 12.52 -4.14 0.22
CA LYS A 57 13.49 -5.25 0.21
C LYS A 57 12.84 -6.62 -0.06
N LYS A 58 11.75 -6.62 -0.82
CA LYS A 58 11.08 -7.81 -1.39
C LYS A 58 10.31 -7.44 -2.65
N GLN A 59 9.92 -8.42 -3.45
CA GLN A 59 9.00 -8.23 -4.58
C GLN A 59 7.54 -8.38 -4.13
N ILE A 60 6.61 -7.89 -4.94
CA ILE A 60 5.18 -8.22 -4.83
C ILE A 60 5.00 -9.72 -5.04
N ASP A 61 4.20 -10.36 -4.20
CA ASP A 61 4.03 -11.82 -4.20
C ASP A 61 3.12 -12.30 -5.34
N ASN A 62 2.08 -11.52 -5.67
CA ASN A 62 1.15 -11.86 -6.75
C ASN A 62 0.71 -10.63 -7.55
N LEU A 63 0.72 -10.75 -8.88
CA LEU A 63 0.18 -9.76 -9.79
C LEU A 63 -0.99 -10.38 -10.56
N LYS A 64 -2.18 -9.81 -10.41
CA LYS A 64 -3.38 -10.17 -11.19
C LYS A 64 -3.79 -8.99 -12.07
N THR A 65 -4.41 -9.27 -13.21
CA THR A 65 -5.00 -8.25 -14.09
C THR A 65 -6.27 -8.76 -14.76
N ASN A 66 -7.18 -7.86 -15.09
CA ASN A 66 -8.33 -8.16 -15.93
C ASN A 66 -8.10 -7.84 -17.42
N HIS A 67 -6.86 -7.48 -17.80
CA HIS A 67 -6.49 -7.04 -19.16
C HIS A 67 -7.26 -5.80 -19.67
N ARG A 68 -8.00 -5.11 -18.79
CA ARG A 68 -8.79 -3.91 -19.08
C ARG A 68 -8.35 -2.74 -18.19
N GLY A 69 -7.04 -2.64 -17.95
CA GLY A 69 -6.45 -1.54 -17.18
C GLY A 69 -6.58 -1.65 -15.67
N VAL A 70 -7.05 -2.78 -15.12
CA VAL A 70 -7.06 -3.02 -13.66
C VAL A 70 -6.03 -4.07 -13.29
N PHE A 71 -5.21 -3.76 -12.29
CA PHE A 71 -4.18 -4.63 -11.74
C PHE A 71 -4.35 -4.75 -10.22
N VAL A 72 -4.06 -5.92 -9.68
CA VAL A 72 -4.06 -6.18 -8.23
C VAL A 72 -2.70 -6.73 -7.85
N LEU A 73 -1.99 -5.98 -7.00
CA LEU A 73 -0.66 -6.29 -6.50
C LEU A 73 -0.81 -6.75 -5.04
N GLN A 74 -0.51 -8.02 -4.77
CA GLN A 74 -0.68 -8.61 -3.44
C GLN A 74 0.68 -8.74 -2.76
N ASP A 75 0.79 -8.17 -1.56
CA ASP A 75 1.90 -8.40 -0.65
C ASP A 75 1.38 -9.18 0.56
N ASN A 76 1.76 -10.45 0.66
CA ASN A 76 1.31 -11.39 1.69
C ASN A 76 1.94 -11.10 3.05
N ARG A 77 3.04 -10.35 3.08
CA ARG A 77 3.79 -10.05 4.31
C ARG A 77 4.31 -8.62 4.28
N PHE A 78 3.39 -7.67 4.15
CA PHE A 78 3.76 -6.29 4.00
C PHE A 78 4.46 -5.78 5.27
N ARG A 79 5.75 -5.42 5.15
CA ARG A 79 6.64 -5.20 6.32
C ARG A 79 6.06 -4.23 7.34
N TRP A 80 5.38 -3.19 6.89
CA TRP A 80 4.82 -2.16 7.78
C TRP A 80 3.63 -2.66 8.62
N LEU A 81 2.96 -3.73 8.19
CA LEU A 81 1.87 -4.36 8.93
C LEU A 81 2.33 -5.52 9.82
N THR A 82 3.58 -5.98 9.69
CA THR A 82 4.08 -7.13 10.47
C THR A 82 4.20 -6.89 11.98
N ARG A 83 4.16 -5.63 12.42
CA ARG A 83 4.31 -5.23 13.83
C ARG A 83 3.01 -4.66 14.43
N PHE A 84 1.89 -4.82 13.74
CA PHE A 84 0.59 -4.47 14.31
C PHE A 84 0.26 -5.43 15.46
N SER A 85 0.25 -4.92 16.69
CA SER A 85 -0.17 -5.71 17.84
C SER A 85 -1.69 -5.80 17.86
N LEU A 86 -2.21 -7.02 17.99
CA LEU A 86 -3.64 -7.30 18.13
C LEU A 86 -4.12 -7.15 19.59
N ASP A 87 -3.18 -6.95 20.51
CA ASP A 87 -3.45 -6.92 21.94
C ASP A 87 -3.67 -5.48 22.40
N ALA A 88 -4.93 -5.12 22.64
CA ALA A 88 -5.25 -4.06 23.58
C ALA A 88 -4.90 -4.55 25.00
N PRO A 89 -4.42 -3.69 25.93
CA PRO A 89 -4.21 -4.09 27.31
C PRO A 89 -5.57 -4.42 27.93
N THR A 90 -5.84 -5.71 28.13
CA THR A 90 -6.93 -6.16 28.99
C THR A 90 -6.53 -5.79 30.41
N SER A 91 -7.01 -4.65 30.92
CA SER A 91 -7.06 -4.41 32.36
C SER A 91 -8.04 -5.40 32.97
N GLY A 92 -7.58 -6.61 33.29
CA GLY A 92 -8.42 -7.64 33.90
C GLY A 92 -7.75 -9.00 33.91
N ASN A 93 -7.38 -9.47 35.10
CA ASN A 93 -6.93 -10.84 35.35
C ASN A 93 -7.95 -11.85 34.83
N GLY A 94 -7.58 -12.60 33.80
CA GLY A 94 -8.37 -13.74 33.31
C GLY A 94 -7.73 -14.33 32.07
N ALA A 95 -7.31 -15.59 32.15
CA ALA A 95 -6.69 -16.34 31.06
C ALA A 95 -7.52 -16.25 29.76
N SER A 96 -7.03 -15.50 28.77
CA SER A 96 -7.63 -15.47 27.44
C SER A 96 -7.16 -16.70 26.66
N SER A 97 -8.10 -17.58 26.32
CA SER A 97 -7.94 -18.57 25.26
C SER A 97 -7.37 -17.89 24.02
N GLY A 98 -6.27 -18.41 23.49
CA GLY A 98 -5.43 -17.79 22.44
C GLY A 98 -6.07 -17.66 21.05
N GLU A 99 -7.39 -17.57 20.95
CA GLU A 99 -8.08 -17.32 19.69
C GLU A 99 -8.38 -15.82 19.52
N PRO A 100 -7.99 -15.23 18.38
CA PRO A 100 -8.28 -13.83 18.10
C PRO A 100 -9.79 -13.63 17.96
N ASN A 101 -10.38 -12.81 18.84
CA ASN A 101 -11.77 -12.38 18.72
C ASN A 101 -11.96 -11.66 17.36
N PRO A 102 -12.94 -12.04 16.52
CA PRO A 102 -13.21 -11.41 15.22
C PRO A 102 -13.36 -9.89 15.29
N ALA A 103 -13.91 -9.37 16.38
CA ALA A 103 -14.06 -7.92 16.60
C ALA A 103 -12.72 -7.20 16.80
N ASN A 104 -11.74 -7.84 17.44
CA ASN A 104 -10.40 -7.28 17.63
C ASN A 104 -9.61 -7.31 16.32
N ALA A 105 -9.73 -8.40 15.55
CA ALA A 105 -9.12 -8.51 14.23
C ALA A 105 -9.64 -7.45 13.25
N ALA A 106 -10.95 -7.19 13.24
CA ALA A 106 -11.56 -6.16 12.38
C ALA A 106 -11.06 -4.75 12.72
N ARG A 107 -10.96 -4.39 14.01
CA ARG A 107 -10.42 -3.09 14.45
C ARG A 107 -8.94 -2.94 14.09
N ALA A 108 -8.15 -4.00 14.25
CA ALA A 108 -6.75 -3.98 13.88
C ALA A 108 -6.56 -3.79 12.36
N SER A 109 -7.34 -4.49 11.54
CA SER A 109 -7.33 -4.30 10.08
C SER A 109 -7.74 -2.88 9.68
N GLN A 110 -8.72 -2.27 10.36
CA GLN A 110 -9.13 -0.89 10.09
C GLN A 110 -8.01 0.12 10.44
N ALA A 111 -7.37 -0.04 11.60
CA ALA A 111 -6.24 0.80 11.99
C ALA A 111 -5.03 0.60 11.06
N ALA A 112 -4.74 -0.65 10.68
CA ALA A 112 -3.69 -1.01 9.73
C ALA A 112 -3.91 -0.42 8.34
N GLY A 113 -5.17 -0.31 7.89
CA GLY A 113 -5.51 0.30 6.60
C GLY A 113 -4.98 1.72 6.44
N GLN A 114 -4.82 2.48 7.53
CA GLN A 114 -4.25 3.83 7.49
C GLN A 114 -2.79 3.85 7.02
N TYR A 115 -2.04 2.78 7.27
CA TYR A 115 -0.64 2.64 6.85
C TYR A 115 -0.50 2.37 5.35
N LEU A 116 -1.59 2.04 4.67
CA LEU A 116 -1.60 1.78 3.23
C LEU A 116 -1.78 3.05 2.38
N TYR A 117 -2.16 4.19 2.97
CA TYR A 117 -2.31 5.45 2.22
C TYR A 117 -0.98 5.92 1.60
N PHE A 118 0.12 5.83 2.34
CA PHE A 118 1.42 6.24 1.82
C PHE A 118 1.88 5.32 0.67
N PRO A 119 1.87 3.98 0.79
CA PRO A 119 2.19 3.08 -0.33
C PRO A 119 1.27 3.24 -1.54
N CYS A 120 -0.03 3.55 -1.36
CA CYS A 120 -0.91 3.90 -2.47
C CYS A 120 -0.38 5.10 -3.26
N GLY A 121 -0.03 6.17 -2.54
CA GLY A 121 0.60 7.35 -3.14
C GLY A 121 1.91 7.00 -3.83
N LEU A 122 2.75 6.22 -3.17
CA LEU A 122 4.05 5.78 -3.69
C LEU A 122 3.92 5.08 -5.05
N ILE A 123 3.01 4.11 -5.16
CA ILE A 123 2.73 3.40 -6.42
C ILE A 123 2.17 4.37 -7.47
N ARG A 124 1.22 5.23 -7.09
CA ARG A 124 0.61 6.20 -8.01
C ARG A 124 1.63 7.20 -8.55
N GLY A 125 2.51 7.70 -7.69
CA GLY A 125 3.58 8.63 -8.03
C GLY A 125 4.57 7.99 -8.99
N ALA A 126 5.02 6.79 -8.67
CA ALA A 126 5.94 6.05 -9.52
C ALA A 126 5.33 5.83 -10.91
N LEU A 127 4.13 5.28 -11.00
CA LEU A 127 3.46 5.04 -12.30
C LEU A 127 3.20 6.33 -13.08
N THR A 128 2.87 7.44 -12.39
CA THR A 128 2.69 8.74 -13.07
C THR A 128 4.00 9.24 -13.67
N ASN A 129 5.14 9.06 -12.99
CA ASN A 129 6.47 9.39 -13.53
C ASN A 129 6.79 8.56 -14.79
N LEU A 130 6.34 7.31 -14.82
CA LEU A 130 6.51 6.40 -15.97
C LEU A 130 5.51 6.66 -17.12
N GLY A 131 4.71 7.73 -17.04
CA GLY A 131 3.72 8.06 -18.07
C GLY A 131 2.46 7.19 -18.01
N VAL A 132 2.16 6.55 -16.87
CA VAL A 132 0.96 5.72 -16.65
C VAL A 132 0.07 6.37 -15.58
N PRO A 133 -0.79 7.35 -15.93
CA PRO A 133 -1.73 7.93 -14.99
C PRO A 133 -2.69 6.88 -14.45
N CYS A 134 -2.82 6.78 -13.13
CA CYS A 134 -3.66 5.78 -12.50
C CYS A 134 -4.34 6.29 -11.22
N ALA A 135 -5.32 5.52 -10.75
CA ALA A 135 -5.81 5.58 -9.39
C ALA A 135 -5.32 4.33 -8.64
N VAL A 136 -5.00 4.48 -7.35
CA VAL A 136 -4.57 3.38 -6.50
C VAL A 136 -5.39 3.37 -5.23
N SER A 137 -5.95 2.21 -4.89
CA SER A 137 -6.61 1.93 -3.61
C SER A 137 -5.99 0.70 -2.98
N ALA A 138 -6.14 0.53 -1.67
CA ALA A 138 -5.62 -0.66 -0.99
C ALA A 138 -6.55 -1.15 0.10
N GLU A 139 -6.43 -2.43 0.39
CA GLU A 139 -7.15 -3.12 1.46
C GLU A 139 -6.23 -4.07 2.21
N VAL A 140 -6.48 -4.23 3.51
CA VAL A 140 -5.85 -5.26 4.33
C VAL A 140 -6.67 -6.54 4.13
N SER A 141 -6.09 -7.55 3.48
CA SER A 141 -6.78 -8.81 3.22
C SER A 141 -6.85 -9.66 4.49
N ALA A 142 -5.71 -9.82 5.17
CA ALA A 142 -5.58 -10.44 6.49
C ALA A 142 -4.20 -10.07 7.02
N LEU A 143 -4.07 -9.49 8.21
CA LEU A 143 -2.76 -9.04 8.70
C LEU A 143 -1.72 -10.19 8.67
N PRO A 144 -0.51 -9.96 8.12
CA PRO A 144 0.06 -8.71 7.58
C PRO A 144 -0.11 -8.53 6.05
N ALA A 145 -0.96 -9.31 5.39
CA ALA A 145 -1.22 -9.25 3.95
C ALA A 145 -2.13 -8.09 3.55
N CYS A 146 -1.78 -7.44 2.44
CA CYS A 146 -2.56 -6.39 1.81
C CYS A 146 -2.55 -6.50 0.29
N SER A 147 -3.55 -5.88 -0.35
CA SER A 147 -3.65 -5.79 -1.81
C SER A 147 -3.75 -4.33 -2.25
N PHE A 148 -3.00 -3.96 -3.27
CA PHE A 148 -3.08 -2.67 -3.95
C PHE A 148 -3.80 -2.85 -5.29
N ILE A 149 -4.92 -2.16 -5.47
CA ILE A 149 -5.67 -2.13 -6.73
C ILE A 149 -5.25 -0.90 -7.52
N VAL A 150 -4.63 -1.11 -8.66
CA VAL A 150 -4.22 -0.06 -9.60
C VAL A 150 -5.20 -0.04 -10.77
N ARG A 151 -5.78 1.14 -11.04
CA ARG A 151 -6.68 1.37 -12.18
C ARG A 151 -6.07 2.42 -13.09
N ILE A 152 -5.66 2.01 -14.28
CA ILE A 152 -5.10 2.91 -15.29
C ILE A 152 -6.21 3.81 -15.81
N LYS A 153 -5.89 5.10 -15.99
CA LYS A 153 -6.78 6.06 -16.65
C LYS A 153 -6.50 5.97 -18.16
N GLY A 154 -7.55 5.69 -18.94
CA GLY A 154 -7.50 5.76 -20.40
C GLY A 154 -7.45 7.18 -20.90
#